data_AF-A0A529Y269-F1
#
_entry.id   AF-A0A529Y269-F1
#
_cell.length_a   1.000
_cell.length_b   1.000
_cell.length_c   1.000
_cell.angle_alpha   90.00
_cell.angle_beta   90.00
_cell.angle_gamma   90.00
#
_symmetry.space_group_name_H-M   'P 1'
#
loop_
_entity.id
_entity.type
_entity.pdbx_description
1 polymer ?
#
loop_
_entity_poly.entity_id
_entity_poly.type
_entity_poly.pdbx_seq_one_letter_code
_entity_poly.pdbx_strand_id
1 'polypeptide(L)'
;VLKNPEPFVLFANFGAAALEFEIRVFVADIMNSSVVQNDIRFAIFDIFEDERIEIPSTPRAVVETNKHEAWPIDDDKIEAEFAERQRLEEEAAAERERLAKMKRRGRKPDPG
;
A
#
# COMPACT_ATOMS: atom_id res chain seq x y z
N VAL A 1 30.51 1.98 -29.04
CA VAL A 1 29.98 3.17 -29.77
C VAL A 1 30.88 3.50 -30.96
N LEU A 2 30.35 4.16 -31.99
CA LEU A 2 31.10 4.61 -33.16
C LEU A 2 31.99 5.82 -32.81
N LYS A 3 33.11 5.95 -33.52
CA LYS A 3 34.02 7.11 -33.39
C LYS A 3 33.72 8.23 -34.38
N ASN A 4 32.93 7.93 -35.42
CA ASN A 4 32.52 8.89 -36.42
C ASN A 4 31.03 8.67 -36.76
N PRO A 5 30.15 9.65 -36.53
CA PRO A 5 30.43 10.90 -35.80
C PRO A 5 30.89 10.64 -34.36
N GLU A 6 31.68 11.58 -33.82
CA GLU A 6 32.30 11.45 -32.50
C GLU A 6 31.24 11.54 -31.38
N PRO A 7 31.31 10.69 -30.35
CA PRO A 7 30.52 10.84 -29.14
C PRO A 7 30.72 12.21 -28.51
N PHE A 8 29.64 12.82 -28.01
CA PHE A 8 29.75 14.06 -27.27
C PHE A 8 28.76 14.15 -26.12
N VAL A 9 29.13 14.92 -25.10
CA VAL A 9 28.28 15.26 -23.97
C VAL A 9 27.89 16.72 -24.08
N LEU A 10 26.58 16.99 -24.08
CA LEU A 10 26.02 18.33 -24.07
C LEU A 10 25.59 18.66 -22.64
N PHE A 11 26.08 19.77 -22.10
CA PHE A 11 25.43 20.39 -20.94
C PHE A 11 24.19 21.13 -21.44
N ALA A 12 23.02 20.54 -21.20
CA ALA A 12 21.77 20.98 -21.82
C ALA A 12 21.15 22.15 -21.07
N ASN A 13 21.10 22.08 -19.74
CA ASN A 13 20.44 23.11 -18.94
C ASN A 13 20.80 23.06 -17.44
N PHE A 14 20.52 24.16 -16.74
CA PHE A 14 20.28 24.15 -15.30
C PHE A 14 18.84 23.70 -15.04
N GLY A 15 18.64 22.43 -14.71
CA GLY A 15 17.34 21.87 -14.37
C GLY A 15 16.84 22.36 -13.00
N ALA A 16 15.58 22.08 -12.69
CA ALA A 16 14.92 22.57 -11.48
C ALA A 16 15.55 22.06 -10.17
N ALA A 17 16.20 20.89 -10.22
CA ALA A 17 16.80 20.23 -9.05
C ALA A 17 18.19 19.60 -9.35
N ALA A 18 18.69 19.74 -10.59
CA ALA A 18 19.90 19.07 -11.05
C ALA A 18 20.49 19.76 -12.28
N LEU A 19 21.77 19.53 -12.57
CA LEU A 19 22.37 19.85 -13.86
C LEU A 19 21.96 18.78 -14.89
N GLU A 20 21.50 19.19 -16.07
CA GLU A 20 21.02 18.27 -17.10
C GLU A 20 22.09 18.11 -18.20
N PHE A 21 22.51 16.88 -18.44
CA PHE A 21 23.47 16.52 -19.48
C PHE A 21 22.87 15.50 -20.44
N GLU A 22 23.15 15.63 -21.74
CA GLU A 22 22.82 14.64 -22.76
C GLU A 22 24.08 13.97 -23.28
N ILE A 23 24.06 12.65 -23.40
CA ILE A 23 25.14 11.88 -24.01
C ILE A 23 24.68 11.41 -25.38
N ARG A 24 25.35 11.90 -26.43
CA ARG A 24 25.01 11.56 -27.81
C ARG A 24 26.07 10.64 -28.38
N VAL A 25 25.64 9.42 -28.70
CA VAL A 25 26.49 8.35 -29.23
C VAL A 25 25.81 7.69 -30.42
N PHE A 26 26.61 7.23 -31.38
CA PHE A 26 26.13 6.44 -32.50
C PHE A 26 26.53 4.98 -32.31
N VAL A 27 25.63 4.07 -32.69
CA VAL A 27 25.81 2.62 -32.60
C VAL A 27 25.59 1.99 -33.97
N ALA A 28 26.42 1.02 -34.32
CA ALA A 28 26.32 0.29 -35.59
C ALA A 28 25.15 -0.71 -35.62
N ASP A 29 24.83 -1.28 -34.46
CA ASP A 29 23.76 -2.26 -34.30
C ASP A 29 22.67 -1.70 -33.39
N ILE A 30 21.49 -1.50 -33.96
CA ILE A 30 20.32 -0.95 -33.26
C ILE A 30 19.74 -1.98 -32.29
N MET A 31 19.85 -3.28 -32.59
CA MET A 31 19.35 -4.35 -31.70
C MET A 31 20.09 -4.37 -30.38
N ASN A 32 21.35 -3.92 -30.37
CA ASN A 32 22.19 -3.84 -29.19
C ASN A 32 22.13 -2.45 -28.49
N SER A 33 21.33 -1.52 -29.00
CA SER A 33 21.32 -0.13 -28.52
C SER A 33 20.96 0.01 -27.04
N SER A 34 20.00 -0.77 -26.55
CA SER A 34 19.59 -0.74 -25.14
C SER A 34 20.68 -1.24 -24.18
N VAL A 35 21.41 -2.29 -24.57
CA VAL A 35 22.52 -2.82 -23.78
C VAL A 35 23.64 -1.79 -23.70
N VAL A 36 24.04 -1.22 -24.84
CA VAL A 36 25.09 -0.18 -24.88
C VAL A 36 24.71 1.04 -24.03
N GLN A 37 23.44 1.48 -24.07
CA GLN A 37 22.97 2.57 -23.22
C GLN A 37 23.05 2.23 -21.74
N ASN A 38 22.67 1.01 -21.38
CA ASN A 38 22.70 0.54 -20.00
C ASN A 38 24.14 0.45 -19.46
N ASP A 39 25.07 -0.11 -20.23
CA ASP A 39 26.48 -0.22 -19.85
C ASP A 39 27.09 1.16 -19.62
N ILE A 40 26.78 2.15 -20.48
CA ILE A 40 27.21 3.54 -20.31
C ILE A 40 26.65 4.11 -19.00
N ARG A 41 25.36 3.88 -18.68
CA ARG A 41 24.74 4.39 -17.44
C ARG A 41 25.39 3.80 -16.19
N PHE A 42 25.67 2.50 -16.18
CA PHE A 42 26.34 1.86 -15.06
C PHE A 42 27.78 2.34 -14.91
N ALA A 43 28.54 2.47 -16.00
CA ALA A 43 29.89 3.02 -15.94
C ALA A 43 29.91 4.46 -15.38
N ILE A 44 28.94 5.29 -15.76
CA ILE A 44 28.80 6.65 -15.21
C ILE A 44 28.44 6.61 -13.73
N PHE A 45 27.51 5.73 -13.34
CA PHE A 45 27.11 5.56 -11.96
C PHE A 45 28.28 5.19 -11.06
N ASP A 46 29.07 4.19 -11.48
CA ASP A 46 30.26 3.73 -10.73
C ASP A 46 31.30 4.85 -10.59
N ILE A 47 31.58 5.58 -11.68
CA ILE A 47 32.51 6.72 -11.66
C ILE A 47 31.98 7.85 -10.75
N PHE A 48 30.67 8.13 -10.78
CA PHE A 48 30.08 9.15 -9.93
C PHE A 48 30.17 8.76 -8.45
N GLU A 49 29.97 7.48 -8.13
CA GLU A 49 30.15 6.97 -6.77
C GLU A 49 31.61 7.12 -6.30
N ASP A 50 32.58 6.71 -7.12
CA ASP A 50 34.01 6.82 -6.82
C ASP A 50 34.47 8.28 -6.62
N GLU A 51 33.96 9.19 -7.46
CA GLU A 51 34.25 10.63 -7.40
C GLU A 51 33.35 11.39 -6.38
N ARG A 52 32.48 10.67 -5.66
CA ARG A 52 31.56 11.22 -4.65
C ARG A 52 30.62 12.30 -5.22
N ILE A 53 30.18 12.12 -6.46
CA ILE A 53 29.17 12.94 -7.13
C ILE A 53 27.79 12.35 -6.80
N GLU A 54 27.04 13.05 -5.95
CA GLU A 54 25.70 12.62 -5.55
C GLU A 54 24.68 12.86 -6.68
N ILE A 55 23.89 11.84 -7.00
CA ILE A 55 22.79 11.95 -7.99
C ILE A 55 21.54 12.45 -7.26
N PRO A 56 21.04 13.65 -7.58
CA PRO A 56 19.87 14.20 -6.91
C PRO A 56 18.63 13.34 -7.19
N SER A 57 17.97 12.89 -6.12
CA SER A 57 16.65 12.25 -6.21
C SER A 57 15.55 13.26 -5.87
N THR A 58 14.47 13.30 -6.65
CA THR A 58 13.25 13.98 -6.20
C THR A 58 12.63 13.19 -5.06
N PRO A 59 12.08 13.84 -4.01
CA PRO A 59 11.32 13.13 -2.98
C PRO A 59 10.21 12.30 -3.66
N ARG A 60 10.16 10.99 -3.38
CA ARG A 60 9.04 10.16 -3.85
C ARG A 60 7.77 10.70 -3.19
N ALA A 61 6.65 10.65 -3.92
CA ALA A 61 5.34 10.97 -3.35
C ALA A 61 5.15 10.17 -2.05
N VAL A 62 4.83 10.86 -0.96
CA VAL A 62 4.44 10.22 0.28
C VAL A 62 3.09 9.55 0.03
N VAL A 63 3.09 8.23 -0.09
CA VAL A 63 1.84 7.47 -0.09
C VAL A 63 1.42 7.36 1.38
N GLU A 64 0.46 8.19 1.78
CA GLU A 64 -0.23 8.01 3.05
C GLU A 64 -0.99 6.67 2.98
N THR A 65 -0.39 5.61 3.52
CA THR A 65 -1.11 4.36 3.71
C THR A 65 -2.12 4.62 4.83
N ASN A 66 -3.40 4.77 4.49
CA ASN A 66 -4.45 4.64 5.49
C ASN A 66 -4.25 3.29 6.16
N LYS A 67 -3.90 3.30 7.45
CA LYS A 67 -3.89 2.09 8.27
C LYS A 67 -5.35 1.66 8.39
N HIS A 68 -5.78 0.77 7.50
CA HIS A 68 -7.06 0.11 7.68
C HIS A 68 -7.04 -0.58 9.04
N GLU A 69 -8.14 -0.47 9.79
CA GLU A 69 -8.33 -1.28 10.99
C GLU A 69 -8.06 -2.74 10.61
N ALA A 70 -7.25 -3.41 11.42
CA ALA A 70 -6.93 -4.81 11.19
C ALA A 70 -8.24 -5.58 11.17
N TRP A 71 -8.48 -6.31 10.08
CA TRP A 71 -9.61 -7.24 10.03
C TRP A 71 -9.47 -8.21 11.20
N PRO A 72 -10.57 -8.50 11.93
CA PRO A 72 -10.52 -9.46 13.03
C PRO A 72 -9.91 -10.77 12.53
N ILE A 73 -8.84 -11.22 13.18
CA ILE A 73 -8.05 -12.38 12.75
C ILE A 73 -8.55 -13.67 13.41
N ASP A 74 -9.61 -13.59 14.22
CA ASP A 74 -10.12 -14.65 15.07
C ASP A 74 -11.65 -14.73 14.91
N ASP A 75 -12.06 -15.49 13.90
CA ASP A 75 -13.46 -15.76 13.58
C ASP A 75 -14.17 -16.49 14.73
N ASP A 76 -13.45 -17.36 15.45
CA ASP A 76 -13.98 -18.15 16.57
C ASP A 76 -14.44 -17.23 17.72
N LYS A 77 -13.69 -16.16 17.99
CA LYS A 77 -14.06 -15.19 19.03
C LYS A 77 -15.33 -14.40 18.67
N ILE A 78 -15.50 -14.04 17.40
CA ILE A 78 -16.70 -13.32 16.94
C ILE A 78 -17.93 -14.24 17.05
N GLU A 79 -17.80 -15.49 16.63
CA GLU A 79 -18.87 -16.47 16.73
C GLU A 79 -19.28 -16.73 18.19
N ALA A 80 -18.29 -16.83 19.09
CA ALA A 80 -18.55 -16.99 20.51
C ALA A 80 -19.29 -15.79 21.12
N GLU A 81 -18.86 -14.56 20.82
CA GLU A 81 -19.52 -13.34 21.30
C GLU A 81 -20.93 -13.15 20.71
N PHE A 82 -21.16 -13.63 19.49
CA PHE A 82 -22.47 -13.61 18.85
C PHE A 82 -23.41 -14.65 19.47
N ALA A 83 -22.92 -15.88 19.70
CA ALA A 83 -23.68 -16.94 20.35
C ALA A 83 -24.04 -16.57 21.80
N GLU A 84 -23.13 -15.92 22.54
CA GLU A 84 -23.41 -15.42 23.89
C GLU A 84 -24.49 -14.33 23.88
N ARG A 85 -24.40 -13.37 22.94
CA ARG A 85 -25.44 -12.34 22.76
C ARG A 85 -26.81 -12.93 22.45
N GLN A 86 -26.89 -13.93 21.59
CA GLN A 86 -28.15 -14.60 21.27
C GLN A 86 -28.74 -15.32 22.49
N ARG A 87 -27.91 -16.05 23.26
CA ARG A 87 -28.37 -16.72 24.48
C ARG A 87 -28.91 -15.74 25.51
N LEU A 88 -28.22 -14.62 25.72
CA LEU A 88 -28.68 -13.58 26.64
C LEU A 88 -30.01 -12.96 26.19
N GLU A 89 -30.18 -12.75 24.88
CA GLU A 89 -31.44 -12.25 24.33
C GLU A 89 -32.59 -13.26 24.46
N GLU A 90 -32.33 -14.54 24.20
CA GLU A 90 -33.30 -15.63 24.40
C GLU A 90 -33.70 -15.78 25.87
N GLU A 91 -32.73 -15.76 26.79
CA GLU A 91 -32.98 -15.80 28.23
C GLU A 91 -33.79 -14.59 28.70
N ALA A 92 -33.44 -13.38 28.24
CA ALA A 92 -34.19 -12.18 28.53
C ALA A 92 -35.61 -12.22 27.94
N ALA A 93 -35.79 -12.79 26.76
CA ALA A 93 -37.10 -12.98 26.14
C ALA A 93 -37.94 -14.01 26.90
N ALA A 94 -37.35 -15.12 27.31
CA ALA A 94 -38.00 -16.17 28.10
C ALA A 94 -38.41 -15.65 29.49
N GLU A 95 -37.56 -14.86 30.15
CA GLU A 95 -37.89 -14.27 31.45
C GLU A 95 -39.00 -13.21 31.32
N ARG A 96 -38.95 -12.37 30.27
CA ARG A 96 -40.06 -11.46 29.94
C ARG A 96 -41.37 -12.20 29.69
N GLU A 97 -41.33 -13.32 28.98
CA GLU A 97 -42.52 -14.14 28.72
C GLU A 97 -43.05 -14.82 29.99
N ARG A 98 -42.16 -15.33 30.85
CA ARG A 98 -42.51 -15.93 32.14
C ARG A 98 -43.18 -14.92 33.06
N LEU A 99 -42.62 -13.73 33.19
CA LEU A 99 -43.19 -12.63 33.96
C LEU A 99 -44.56 -12.22 33.42
N ALA A 100 -44.71 -12.16 32.09
CA ALA A 100 -45.99 -11.88 31.44
C ALA A 100 -47.05 -12.98 31.71
N LYS A 101 -46.68 -14.26 31.66
CA LYS A 101 -47.56 -15.40 31.96
C LYS A 101 -47.95 -15.46 33.44
N MET A 102 -47.04 -15.18 34.37
CA MET A 102 -47.34 -15.09 35.82
C MET A 102 -48.32 -13.96 36.11
N LYS A 103 -48.12 -12.78 35.52
CA LYS A 103 -49.04 -11.64 35.64
C LYS A 103 -50.44 -11.95 35.09
N ARG A 104 -50.55 -12.78 34.05
CA ARG A 104 -51.83 -13.26 33.50
C ARG A 104 -52.52 -14.29 34.41
N ARG A 105 -51.78 -15.22 35.05
CA ARG A 105 -52.35 -16.22 35.98
C ARG A 105 -52.86 -15.62 37.30
N GLY A 106 -52.22 -14.55 37.80
CA GLY A 106 -52.69 -13.80 38.99
C GLY A 106 -53.96 -12.97 38.76
N ARG A 107 -54.42 -12.84 37.50
CA ARG A 107 -55.64 -12.13 37.11
C ARG A 107 -56.69 -13.14 36.60
N LYS A 108 -56.96 -14.20 37.36
CA LYS A 108 -58.20 -14.97 37.20
C LYS A 108 -59.22 -14.43 38.21
N PRO A 109 -60.42 -13.99 37.78
CA PRO A 109 -61.46 -13.58 38.71
C PRO A 109 -62.04 -14.82 39.42
N ASP A 110 -62.30 -14.70 40.72
CA ASP A 110 -62.99 -15.74 41.49
C ASP A 110 -64.35 -16.07 40.87
N PRO A 111 -64.72 -17.36 40.77
CA PRO A 111 -66.06 -17.75 40.37
C PRO A 111 -66.94 -17.96 41.61
N GLY A 112 -67.93 -17.10 41.81
CA GLY A 112 -69.01 -17.31 42.78
C GLY A 112 -69.32 -16.10 43.63
#